data_AF-A0A920LNZ2-F1
#
_entry.id   AF-A0A920LNZ2-F1
#
_cell.length_a   1.000
_cell.length_b   1.000
_cell.length_c   1.000
_cell.angle_alpha   90.00
_cell.angle_beta   90.00
_cell.angle_gamma   90.00
#
_symmetry.space_group_name_H-M   'P 1'
#
loop_
_entity.id
_entity.type
_entity.pdbx_description
1 polymer ?
#
loop_
_entity_poly.entity_id
_entity_poly.type
_entity_poly.pdbx_seq_one_letter_code
_entity_poly.pdbx_strand_id
1 'polypeptide(L)' 'MAAVGRSGGCTASLAAGASAADLVDQLLATPVVRCDDVPWSLFGLSMAGWNALFSLDISAVALLSFILGDRVARRT' A
#
# COMPACT_ATOMS: atom_id res chain seq x y z
N MET A 1 14.19 2.11 17.72
CA MET A 1 14.54 0.69 17.46
C MET A 1 13.61 -0.26 18.24
N ALA A 2 12.29 -0.03 18.23
CA ALA A 2 11.29 -0.98 18.72
C ALA A 2 10.21 -1.13 17.63
N ALA A 3 9.80 -2.37 17.43
CA ALA A 3 9.19 -2.91 16.23
C ALA A 3 7.89 -2.23 15.81
N VAL A 4 7.85 -1.73 14.57
CA VAL A 4 6.59 -1.66 13.81
C VAL A 4 6.54 -2.94 12.98
N GLY A 5 5.77 -3.92 13.47
CA GLY A 5 5.32 -5.05 12.67
C GLY A 5 4.52 -4.50 11.50
N ARG A 6 5.16 -4.44 10.34
CA ARG A 6 4.54 -3.98 9.09
C ARG A 6 3.90 -5.19 8.41
N SER A 7 2.73 -5.60 8.90
CA SER A 7 1.88 -6.58 8.21
C SER A 7 0.98 -5.85 7.23
N GLY A 8 1.01 -6.25 5.96
CA GLY A 8 0.23 -5.68 4.86
C GLY A 8 -1.27 -5.99 4.92
N GLY A 9 -1.90 -5.79 6.07
CA GLY A 9 -3.32 -6.04 6.33
C GLY A 9 -3.67 -5.66 7.77
N CYS A 10 -4.93 -5.30 7.98
CA CYS A 10 -5.57 -4.88 9.26
C CYS A 10 -4.67 -4.97 10.50
N THR A 11 -4.02 -3.85 10.81
CA THR A 11 -3.24 -3.71 12.03
C THR A 11 -3.97 -2.77 12.98
N ALA A 12 -4.13 -3.19 14.23
CA ALA A 12 -4.67 -2.35 15.30
C ALA A 12 -3.51 -1.63 16.00
N SER A 13 -3.72 -0.36 16.34
CA SER A 13 -2.75 0.41 17.13
C SER A 13 -2.93 0.06 18.61
N LEU A 14 -2.20 -0.94 19.10
CA LEU A 14 -2.25 -1.32 20.52
C LEU A 14 -1.42 -0.35 21.35
N ALA A 15 -1.96 0.09 22.48
CA ALA A 15 -1.23 0.93 23.44
C ALA A 15 -0.05 0.15 24.05
N ALA A 16 1.15 0.72 23.96
CA ALA A 16 2.34 0.11 24.55
C ALA A 16 2.23 0.10 26.09
N GLY A 17 2.32 -1.08 26.71
CA GLY A 17 2.25 -1.26 28.17
C GLY A 17 0.90 -1.71 28.73
N ALA A 18 -0.09 -2.00 27.89
CA ALA A 18 -1.37 -2.57 28.31
C ALA A 18 -1.22 -4.02 28.83
N SER A 19 -2.01 -4.40 29.84
CA SER A 19 -2.06 -5.78 30.31
C SER A 19 -2.70 -6.70 29.25
N ALA A 20 -2.42 -8.00 29.29
CA ALA A 20 -3.02 -8.94 28.34
C ALA A 20 -4.57 -8.91 28.36
N ALA A 21 -5.18 -8.57 29.50
CA ALA A 21 -6.63 -8.40 29.63
C ALA A 21 -7.12 -7.12 28.92
N ASP A 22 -6.41 -6.00 29.10
CA ASP A 22 -6.76 -4.74 28.44
C ASP A 22 -6.68 -4.86 26.91
N LEU A 23 -5.71 -5.62 26.40
CA LEU A 23 -5.59 -5.89 24.97
C LEU A 23 -6.75 -6.72 24.41
N VAL A 24 -7.22 -7.71 25.18
CA VAL A 24 -8.38 -8.53 24.81
C VAL A 24 -9.66 -7.70 24.81
N ASP A 25 -9.88 -6.86 25.82
CA ASP A 25 -11.03 -5.95 25.85
C ASP A 25 -11.00 -4.96 24.68
N GLN A 26 -9.82 -4.44 24.33
CA GLN A 26 -9.64 -3.54 23.20
C GLN A 26 -9.90 -4.24 21.85
N LEU A 27 -9.50 -5.51 21.71
CA LEU A 27 -9.82 -6.32 20.53
C LEU A 27 -11.33 -6.58 20.41
N LEU A 28 -11.99 -6.93 21.51
CA LEU A 28 -13.42 -7.26 21.54
C LEU A 28 -14.31 -6.02 21.36
N ALA A 29 -13.83 -4.85 21.78
CA ALA A 29 -14.53 -3.58 21.59
C ALA A 29 -14.37 -2.99 20.17
N THR A 30 -13.41 -3.47 19.38
CA THR A 30 -13.13 -2.91 18.06
C THR A 30 -14.15 -3.41 17.03
N PRO A 31 -14.83 -2.52 16.28
CA PRO A 31 -15.71 -2.94 15.20
C PRO A 31 -14.92 -3.70 14.12
N VAL A 32 -15.44 -4.87 13.72
CA VAL A 32 -14.82 -5.73 12.72
C VAL A 32 -14.88 -5.05 11.35
N VAL A 33 -13.82 -4.33 11.00
CA VAL A 33 -13.63 -3.80 9.65
C VAL A 33 -13.16 -4.92 8.73
N ARG A 34 -13.80 -5.07 7.57
CA ARG A 34 -13.35 -6.02 6.56
C ARG A 34 -12.12 -5.44 5.88
N CYS A 35 -10.98 -6.04 6.18
CA CYS A 35 -9.66 -5.68 5.65
C CYS A 35 -9.56 -5.75 4.13
N ASP A 36 -10.41 -6.57 3.54
CA ASP A 36 -10.46 -6.87 2.12
C ASP A 36 -11.55 -6.09 1.38
N ASP A 37 -12.26 -5.20 2.07
CA ASP A 37 -13.24 -4.36 1.40
C ASP A 37 -12.54 -3.29 0.57
N VAL A 38 -12.89 -3.26 -0.71
CA VAL A 38 -12.40 -2.26 -1.64
C VAL A 38 -13.09 -0.93 -1.30
N PRO A 39 -12.34 0.12 -0.89
CA PRO A 39 -12.95 1.37 -0.46
C PRO A 39 -13.68 2.10 -1.60
N TRP A 40 -13.20 1.94 -2.83
CA TRP A 40 -13.85 2.42 -4.04
C TRP A 40 -13.39 1.63 -5.27
N SER A 41 -14.29 1.47 -6.23
CA SER A 41 -14.02 0.87 -7.53
C SER A 41 -14.54 1.77 -8.65
N LEU A 42 -13.82 1.81 -9.77
CA LEU A 42 -14.19 2.58 -10.95
C LEU A 42 -13.93 1.74 -12.20
N PHE A 43 -14.93 1.61 -13.07
CA PHE A 43 -14.90 0.77 -14.28
C PHE A 43 -14.48 -0.69 -14.01
N GLY A 44 -14.84 -1.23 -12.83
CA GLY A 44 -14.48 -2.59 -12.43
C GLY A 44 -13.05 -2.75 -11.88
N LEU A 45 -12.28 -1.66 -11.76
CA LEU A 45 -10.95 -1.65 -11.16
C LEU A 45 -11.00 -1.09 -9.73
N SER A 46 -10.30 -1.74 -8.81
CA SER A 46 -10.14 -1.25 -7.43
C SER A 46 -9.13 -0.11 -7.34
N MET A 47 -9.13 0.63 -6.23
CA MET A 47 -8.07 1.58 -5.88
C MET A 47 -6.66 1.01 -6.07
N ALA A 48 -6.45 -0.25 -5.66
CA ALA A 48 -5.18 -0.93 -5.83
C ALA A 48 -4.83 -1.15 -7.31
N GLY A 49 -5.81 -1.51 -8.14
CA GLY A 49 -5.65 -1.64 -9.59
C GLY A 49 -5.26 -0.31 -10.25
N TRP A 50 -5.90 0.79 -9.87
CA TRP A 50 -5.55 2.13 -10.37
C TRP A 50 -4.13 2.57 -9.98
N ASN A 51 -3.71 2.33 -8.74
CA ASN A 51 -2.33 2.61 -8.30
C ASN A 51 -1.29 1.81 -9.10
N ALA A 52 -1.58 0.55 -9.40
CA ALA A 52 -0.71 -0.29 -10.23
C ALA A 52 -0.61 0.26 -11.66
N LEU A 53 -1.73 0.69 -12.26
CA LEU A 53 -1.74 1.28 -13.61
C LEU A 53 -0.88 2.55 -13.71
N PHE A 54 -1.05 3.51 -12.79
CA PHE A 54 -0.25 4.74 -12.82
C PHE A 54 1.23 4.48 -12.57
N SER A 55 1.57 3.51 -11.70
CA SER A 55 2.95 3.14 -11.46
C SER A 55 3.61 2.55 -12.71
N LEU A 56 2.89 1.69 -13.44
CA LEU A 56 3.35 1.13 -14.70
C LEU A 56 3.50 2.20 -15.79
N ASP A 57 2.56 3.13 -15.88
CA ASP A 57 2.61 4.23 -16.85
C ASP A 57 3.86 5.11 -16.66
N ILE A 58 4.10 5.57 -15.42
CA ILE A 58 5.28 6.37 -15.09
C ILE A 58 6.57 5.58 -15.35
N SER A 59 6.60 4.31 -14.94
CA SER A 59 7.77 3.44 -15.16
C SER A 59 8.06 3.23 -16.65
N ALA A 60 7.03 3.04 -17.47
CA ALA A 60 7.17 2.89 -18.91
C ALA A 60 7.72 4.17 -19.56
N VAL A 61 7.18 5.34 -19.20
CA VAL A 61 7.67 6.63 -19.72
C VAL A 61 9.13 6.88 -19.30
N ALA A 62 9.49 6.56 -18.06
CA ALA A 62 10.86 6.69 -17.57
C ALA A 62 11.82 5.76 -18.33
N LEU A 63 11.45 4.49 -18.54
CA LEU A 63 12.25 3.53 -19.29
C LEU A 63 12.39 3.93 -20.75
N LEU A 64 11.31 4.37 -21.39
CA LEU A 64 11.34 4.88 -22.76
C LEU A 64 12.24 6.10 -22.88
N SER A 65 12.14 7.06 -21.95
CA SER A 65 12.98 8.26 -21.92
C SER A 65 14.45 7.90 -21.76
N PHE A 66 14.76 6.97 -20.86
CA PHE A 66 16.12 6.49 -20.65
C PHE A 66 16.68 5.81 -21.91
N ILE A 67 15.92 4.90 -22.52
CA ILE A 67 16.37 4.13 -23.69
C ILE A 67 16.47 4.99 -24.95
N LEU A 68 15.47 5.84 -25.22
CA LEU A 68 15.45 6.71 -26.41
C LEU A 68 16.42 7.88 -26.26
N GLY A 69 16.54 8.46 -25.06
CA GLY A 69 17.49 9.52 -24.73
C GLY A 69 18.94 9.05 -24.89
N ASP A 70 19.27 7.86 -24.40
CA ASP A 70 20.58 7.22 -24.62
C ASP A 70 20.90 7.04 -26.11
N ARG A 71 19.90 6.72 -26.93
CA ARG A 71 20.10 6.55 -28.38
C ARG A 71 20.32 7.87 -29.11
N VAL A 72 19.74 8.97 -28.64
CA VAL A 72 19.98 10.32 -29.18
C VAL A 72 21.35 10.83 -28.73
N ALA A 73 21.69 10.71 -27.45
CA ALA A 73 22.97 11.14 -26.90
C ALA A 73 24.17 10.35 -27.48
N ARG A 74 23.99 9.06 -27.83
CA ARG A 74 25.02 8.26 -28.52
C ARG A 74 25.13 8.53 -30.03
N ARG A 75 24.25 9.35 -30.62
CA ARG A 75 24.25 9.67 -32.06
C ARG A 75 24.90 11.01 -32.42
N THR A 76 25.13 11.87 -31.44
CA THR A 76 25.90 13.12 -31.55
C THR A 76 27.33 12.89 -31.12
#